data_AF-A0A356L359-F1
#
_entry.id   AF-A0A356L359-F1
#
_cell.length_a   1.000
_cell.length_b   1.000
_cell.length_c   1.000
_cell.angle_alpha   90.00
_cell.angle_beta   90.00
_cell.angle_gamma   90.00
#
_symmetry.space_group_name_H-M   'P 1'
#
loop_
_entity.id
_entity.type
_entity.pdbx_description
1 polymer ?
#
loop_
_entity_poly.entity_id
_entity_poly.type
_entity_poly.pdbx_seq_one_letter_code
_entity_poly.pdbx_strand_id
1 'polypeptide(L)' 'DTTIADLAVALNTRQIKTGAPSRSERVAKYNQLLRIEEELGEAAVYPGKQAFNR' A
#
# COMPACT_ATOMS: atom_id res chain seq x y z
N ASP A 1 12.99 5.44 3.08
CA ASP A 1 12.80 4.11 2.47
C ASP A 1 11.34 3.71 2.48
N THR A 2 10.82 3.37 1.31
CA THR A 2 9.42 3.00 1.05
C THR A 2 9.29 1.68 0.31
N THR A 3 10.39 0.94 0.08
CA THR A 3 10.42 -0.27 -0.77
C THR A 3 9.37 -1.32 -0.43
N ILE A 4 8.99 -1.44 0.85
CA ILE A 4 7.95 -2.39 1.25
C ILE A 4 6.54 -2.04 0.73
N ALA A 5 6.27 -0.76 0.43
CA ALA A 5 5.02 -0.34 -0.20
C ALA A 5 4.97 -0.80 -1.65
N ASP A 6 6.06 -0.56 -2.40
CA ASP A 6 6.21 -0.99 -3.79
C ASP A 6 6.16 -2.53 -3.90
N LEU A 7 6.85 -3.24 -3.00
CA LEU A 7 6.84 -4.70 -2.94
C LEU A 7 5.43 -5.26 -2.67
N ALA A 8 4.67 -4.63 -1.76
CA ALA A 8 3.34 -5.08 -1.40
C ALA A 8 2.35 -5.01 -2.59
N VAL A 9 2.46 -3.96 -3.41
CA VAL A 9 1.66 -3.79 -4.62
C VAL A 9 2.15 -4.72 -5.73
N ALA A 10 3.46 -4.78 -5.99
CA ALA A 10 4.04 -5.62 -7.04
C ALA A 10 3.69 -7.11 -6.88
N LEU A 11 3.68 -7.60 -5.63
CA LEU A 11 3.32 -8.98 -5.32
C LEU A 11 1.82 -9.19 -5.11
N ASN A 12 0.98 -8.16 -5.26
CA ASN A 12 -0.45 -8.21 -5.00
C ASN A 12 -0.78 -8.86 -3.65
N THR A 13 -0.02 -8.51 -2.60
CA THR A 13 -0.15 -9.11 -1.26
C THR A 13 -1.48 -8.79 -0.58
N ARG A 14 -2.21 -7.77 -1.07
CA ARG A 14 -3.50 -7.26 -0.58
C ARG A 14 -3.48 -6.69 0.84
N GLN A 15 -2.38 -6.84 1.58
CA GLN A 15 -2.23 -6.39 2.96
C GLN A 15 -0.81 -5.89 3.19
N ILE A 16 -0.70 -4.79 3.92
CA ILE A 16 0.58 -4.24 4.38
C ILE A 16 0.43 -3.72 5.80
N LYS A 17 1.40 -4.02 6.66
CA LYS A 17 1.48 -3.47 8.01
C LYS A 17 2.71 -2.58 8.12
N THR A 18 2.48 -1.27 8.20
CA THR A 18 3.55 -0.26 8.19
C THR A 18 3.54 0.66 9.42
N GLY A 19 2.82 0.26 10.48
CA GLY A 19 2.72 1.00 11.75
C GLY A 19 1.64 2.08 11.75
N ALA A 20 1.50 2.80 12.87
CA ALA A 20 0.51 3.88 12.98
C ALA A 20 0.83 5.06 12.04
N PRO A 21 -0.17 5.88 11.64
CA PRO A 21 0.00 7.09 10.83
C PRO A 21 0.60 8.24 11.67
N SER A 22 1.73 7.97 12.31
CA SER A 22 2.52 8.91 13.08
C SER A 22 3.98 8.63 12.77
N ARG A 23 4.86 9.65 12.89
CA ARG A 23 6.28 9.59 12.52
C ARG A 23 6.50 9.51 11.00
N SER A 24 7.40 10.36 10.50
CA SER A 24 7.63 10.54 9.05
C SER A 24 8.04 9.26 8.33
N GLU A 25 8.80 8.37 8.97
CA GLU A 25 9.26 7.09 8.41
C GLU A 25 8.12 6.10 8.06
N ARG A 26 6.99 6.20 8.77
CA ARG A 26 5.79 5.37 8.58
C ARG A 26 4.85 6.03 7.59
N VAL A 27 4.61 7.33 7.78
CA VAL A 27 3.81 8.17 6.87
C VAL A 27 4.37 8.12 5.45
N ALA A 28 5.69 8.09 5.27
CA ALA A 28 6.32 7.97 3.95
C ALA A 28 5.83 6.75 3.15
N LYS A 29 5.54 5.62 3.80
CA LYS A 29 5.04 4.40 3.13
C LYS A 29 3.58 4.53 2.74
N TYR A 30 2.76 5.15 3.57
CA TYR A 30 1.39 5.51 3.20
C TYR A 30 1.35 6.48 2.02
N ASN A 31 2.20 7.52 2.04
CA ASN A 31 2.30 8.46 0.93
C ASN A 31 2.76 7.79 -0.36
N GLN A 32 3.64 6.78 -0.27
CA GLN A 32 4.04 6.00 -1.43
C GLN A 32 2.86 5.18 -1.99
N LEU A 33 2.03 4.56 -1.14
CA LEU A 33 0.83 3.86 -1.60
C LEU A 33 -0.14 4.81 -2.32
N LEU A 34 -0.32 6.03 -1.83
CA LEU A 34 -1.15 7.04 -2.50
C LEU A 34 -0.61 7.42 -3.88
N ARG A 35 0.72 7.55 -4.02
CA ARG A 35 1.36 7.81 -5.33
C ARG A 35 1.18 6.64 -6.30
N ILE A 36 1.33 5.40 -5.81
CA ILE A 36 1.14 4.21 -6.64
C ILE A 36 -0.33 4.10 -7.08
N GLU A 37 -1.28 4.40 -6.19
CA GLU A 37 -2.70 4.44 -6.52
C GLU A 37 -3.00 5.50 -7.60
N GLU A 38 -2.42 6.70 -7.46
CA GLU A 38 -2.53 7.77 -8.45
C GLU A 38 -1.92 7.38 -9.81
N GLU A 39 -0.76 6.71 -9.81
CA GLU A 39 -0.08 6.23 -11.03
C GLU A 39 -0.89 5.14 -11.75
N LEU A 40 -1.50 4.22 -11.01
CA LEU A 40 -2.32 3.14 -11.56
C LEU A 40 -3.67 3.63 -12.09
N GLY A 41 -4.20 4.74 -11.56
CA GLY A 41 -5.47 5.32 -11.97
C GLY A 41 -6.61 4.31 -11.94
N GLU A 42 -7.32 4.13 -13.05
CA GLU A 42 -8.45 3.19 -13.16
C GLU A 42 -8.07 1.71 -12.99
N ALA A 43 -6.79 1.36 -13.11
CA ALA A 43 -6.31 0.00 -12.89
C ALA A 43 -6.09 -0.32 -11.40
N ALA A 44 -6.13 0.67 -10.50
CA ALA A 44 -5.94 0.46 -9.07
C ALA A 44 -7.12 -0.32 -8.47
N VAL A 45 -6.82 -1.33 -7.65
CA VAL A 45 -7.85 -2.14 -6.95
C VAL A 45 -7.55 -2.18 -5.46
N TYR A 46 -8.48 -1.66 -4.65
CA TYR A 46 -8.47 -1.82 -3.20
C TYR A 46 -9.42 -2.96 -2.78
N PRO A 47 -8.92 -4.15 -2.39
CA PRO A 47 -9.75 -5.32 -2.12
C PRO A 47 -10.58 -5.24 -0.83
N GLY A 48 -10.29 -4.29 0.08
CA GLY A 48 -11.00 -4.15 1.35
C GLY A 48 -11.08 -5.47 2.14
N LYS A 49 -12.30 -5.91 2.48
CA LYS A 49 -12.49 -7.19 3.20
C LYS A 49 -12.12 -8.43 2.38
N GLN A 50 -12.11 -8.35 1.05
CA GLN A 50 -11.69 -9.46 0.18
C GLN A 50 -10.17 -9.72 0.26
N ALA A 51 -9.41 -8.85 0.93
CA ALA A 51 -8.00 -9.09 1.23
C ALA A 51 -7.77 -10.30 2.14
N PHE A 52 -8.81 -10.72 2.89
CA PHE A 52 -8.75 -11.84 3.86
C PHE A 52 -9.25 -13.17 3.28
N ASN A 53 -9.34 -13.28 1.95
CA ASN A 53 -9.75 -14.53 1.31
C ASN A 53 -8.75 -15.65 1.68
N ARG A 54 -9.27 -16.72 2.30
CA ARG A 54 -8.52 -17.93 2.64
C ARG A 54 -8.25 -18.78 1.41
#